data_AF-A0A0D6SW08-F1
#
_entry.id   AF-A0A0D6SW08-F1
#
_cell.length_a   1.000
_cell.length_b   1.000
_cell.length_c   1.000
_cell.angle_alpha   90.00
_cell.angle_beta   90.00
_cell.angle_gamma   90.00
#
_symmetry.space_group_name_H-M   'P 1'
#
loop_
_entity.id
_entity.type
_entity.pdbx_description
1 polymer ?
#
loop_
_entity_poly.entity_id
_entity_poly.type
_entity_poly.pdbx_seq_one_letter_code
_entity_poly.pdbx_strand_id
1 'polypeptide(L)'
;MPHSDHSRLRQMLQDAGLKASLPRLKVLEILCDAQNEDGGISTRLLHQRLNAAGEPLSLVSVRQVLGRMLESGLVVPEGHKGYALAPQNAAQWPRSRSMA
;
A
#
# COMPACT_ATOMS: atom_id res chain seq x y z
N MET A 1 -2.37 -17.20 -2.88
CA MET A 1 -1.01 -16.61 -2.74
C MET A 1 -0.70 -16.46 -1.25
N PRO A 2 0.56 -16.68 -0.84
CA PRO A 2 0.89 -17.41 0.39
C PRO A 2 0.57 -16.59 1.64
N HIS A 3 0.09 -17.28 2.68
CA HIS A 3 -0.34 -16.70 3.96
C HIS A 3 0.74 -15.84 4.68
N SER A 4 2.01 -15.98 4.28
CA SER A 4 3.17 -15.29 4.84
C SER A 4 3.19 -13.79 4.56
N ASP A 5 2.77 -13.37 3.36
CA ASP A 5 2.81 -11.95 2.96
C ASP A 5 1.75 -11.15 3.71
N HIS A 6 0.57 -11.73 3.87
CA HIS A 6 -0.54 -11.07 4.57
C HIS A 6 -0.24 -10.87 6.06
N SER A 7 0.53 -11.77 6.69
CA SER A 7 0.99 -11.59 8.07
C SER A 7 1.99 -10.44 8.20
N ARG A 8 2.90 -10.27 7.24
CA ARG A 8 3.82 -9.13 7.20
C ARG A 8 3.07 -7.80 7.00
N LEU A 9 2.12 -7.76 6.07
CA LEU A 9 1.29 -6.56 5.84
C LEU A 9 0.50 -6.18 7.10
N ARG A 10 -0.02 -7.17 7.85
CA ARG A 10 -0.66 -6.94 9.14
C ARG A 10 0.32 -6.38 10.18
N GLN A 11 1.56 -6.85 10.20
CA GLN A 11 2.58 -6.34 11.10
C GLN A 11 2.93 -4.89 10.78
N MET A 12 3.14 -4.55 9.50
CA MET A 12 3.42 -3.18 9.07
C MET A 12 2.30 -2.20 9.48
N LEU A 13 1.03 -2.62 9.37
CA LEU A 13 -0.09 -1.80 9.86
C LEU A 13 -0.04 -1.63 11.38
N GLN A 14 0.24 -2.70 12.13
CA GLN A 14 0.31 -2.66 13.59
C GLN A 14 1.47 -1.78 14.08
N ASP A 15 2.65 -1.90 13.47
CA ASP A 15 3.83 -1.10 13.80
C ASP A 15 3.60 0.39 13.51
N ALA A 16 2.77 0.69 12.50
CA ALA A 16 2.30 2.04 12.20
C ALA A 16 1.09 2.49 13.07
N GLY A 17 0.66 1.69 14.06
CA GLY A 17 -0.49 2.03 14.92
C GLY A 17 -1.86 1.96 14.21
N LEU A 18 -1.94 1.30 13.05
CA LEU A 18 -3.15 1.16 12.25
C LEU A 18 -3.81 -0.21 12.45
N LYS A 19 -5.14 -0.22 12.49
CA LYS A 19 -5.91 -1.48 12.54
C LYS A 19 -5.81 -2.24 11.22
N ALA A 20 -5.46 -3.52 11.31
CA ALA A 20 -5.39 -4.47 10.20
C ALA A 20 -6.77 -4.87 9.66
N SER A 21 -7.40 -3.97 8.91
CA SER A 21 -8.65 -4.22 8.17
C SER A 21 -8.38 -4.59 6.71
N LEU A 22 -9.25 -5.37 6.08
CA LEU A 22 -9.15 -5.76 4.66
C LEU A 22 -8.87 -4.59 3.70
N PRO A 23 -9.58 -3.44 3.76
CA PRO A 23 -9.27 -2.28 2.92
C PRO A 23 -7.83 -1.77 3.04
N ARG A 24 -7.29 -1.71 4.27
CA ARG A 24 -5.92 -1.22 4.52
C ARG A 24 -4.88 -2.23 4.08
N LEU A 25 -5.14 -3.51 4.31
CA LEU A 25 -4.28 -4.59 3.84
C LEU A 25 -4.20 -4.56 2.32
N LYS A 26 -5.34 -4.35 1.64
CA LYS A 26 -5.39 -4.27 0.18
C LYS A 26 -4.71 -3.04 -0.38
N VAL A 27 -4.91 -1.88 0.24
CA VAL A 27 -4.18 -0.64 -0.12
C VAL A 27 -2.67 -0.85 0.02
N LEU A 28 -2.24 -1.46 1.13
CA LEU A 28 -0.83 -1.69 1.40
C LEU A 28 -0.22 -2.73 0.44
N GLU A 29 -0.94 -3.80 0.14
CA GLU A 29 -0.54 -4.81 -0.87
C GLU A 29 -0.29 -4.13 -2.24
N ILE A 30 -1.23 -3.32 -2.72
CA ILE A 30 -1.09 -2.64 -4.01
C ILE A 30 0.07 -1.62 -4.00
N LEU A 31 0.33 -0.95 -2.88
CA LEU A 31 1.48 -0.04 -2.73
C LEU A 31 2.80 -0.81 -2.77
N CYS A 32 2.87 -1.96 -2.10
CA CYS A 32 4.02 -2.86 -2.16
C CYS A 32 4.31 -3.35 -3.59
N ASP A 33 3.25 -3.67 -4.36
CA ASP A 33 3.40 -4.06 -5.76
C ASP A 33 3.91 -2.89 -6.60
N ALA A 34 3.32 -1.70 -6.46
CA ALA A 34 3.71 -0.50 -7.20
C ALA A 34 5.14 -0.03 -6.89
N GLN A 35 5.60 -0.24 -5.66
CA GLN A 35 6.99 0.05 -5.24
C GLN A 35 8.02 -0.71 -6.08
N ASN A 36 7.66 -1.90 -6.59
CA ASN A 36 8.51 -2.74 -7.43
C ASN A 36 8.41 -2.39 -8.93
N GLU A 37 7.32 -1.76 -9.35
CA GLU A 37 7.07 -1.36 -10.74
C GLU A 37 7.72 0.00 -11.04
N ASP A 38 7.08 1.08 -10.56
CA ASP A 38 7.41 2.46 -10.92
C ASP A 38 7.89 3.30 -9.73
N GLY A 39 7.97 2.71 -8.55
CA GLY A 39 8.36 3.39 -7.30
C GLY A 39 7.18 3.75 -6.39
N GLY A 40 5.95 3.77 -6.93
CA GLY A 40 4.72 4.10 -6.23
C GLY A 40 3.53 4.30 -7.17
N ILE A 41 2.42 4.84 -6.65
CA ILE A 41 1.12 4.81 -7.34
C ILE A 41 0.27 6.05 -7.10
N SER A 42 -0.40 6.53 -8.16
CA SER A 42 -1.39 7.61 -8.03
C SER A 42 -2.66 7.13 -7.31
N THR A 43 -3.33 8.02 -6.58
CA THR A 43 -4.61 7.69 -5.91
C THR A 43 -5.66 7.15 -6.88
N ARG A 44 -5.68 7.66 -8.12
CA ARG A 44 -6.63 7.21 -9.15
C ARG A 44 -6.34 5.78 -9.59
N LEU A 45 -5.08 5.45 -9.85
CA LEU A 45 -4.67 4.10 -10.24
C LEU A 45 -4.86 3.11 -9.08
N LEU A 46 -4.52 3.50 -7.85
CA LEU A 46 -4.79 2.71 -6.65
C LEU A 46 -6.27 2.37 -6.51
N HIS A 47 -7.15 3.36 -6.67
CA HIS A 47 -8.60 3.15 -6.65
C HIS A 47 -9.06 2.18 -7.76
N GLN A 48 -8.50 2.28 -8.96
CA GLN A 48 -8.81 1.32 -10.04
C GLN A 48 -8.37 -0.10 -9.69
N ARG A 49 -7.16 -0.28 -9.14
CA ARG A 49 -6.65 -1.59 -8.72
C ARG A 49 -7.46 -2.20 -7.57
N LEU A 50 -7.88 -1.39 -6.60
CA LEU A 50 -8.77 -1.83 -5.51
C LEU A 50 -10.10 -2.37 -6.03
N ASN A 51 -10.74 -1.65 -6.96
CA ASN A 51 -11.99 -2.09 -7.59
C ASN A 51 -11.77 -3.39 -8.38
N ALA A 52 -10.71 -3.47 -9.17
CA ALA A 52 -10.38 -4.68 -9.94
C ALA A 52 -10.10 -5.90 -9.04
N ALA A 53 -9.60 -5.68 -7.83
CA ALA A 53 -9.33 -6.72 -6.86
C ALA A 53 -10.54 -7.10 -5.96
N GLY A 54 -11.74 -6.58 -6.26
CA GLY A 54 -12.97 -6.91 -5.53
C GLY A 54 -13.14 -6.17 -4.20
N GLU A 55 -12.36 -5.12 -3.94
CA GLU A 55 -12.47 -4.26 -2.76
C GLU A 55 -12.91 -2.85 -3.17
N PRO A 56 -14.18 -2.65 -3.57
CA PRO A 56 -14.66 -1.37 -4.07
C PRO A 56 -14.76 -0.34 -2.93
N LEU A 57 -13.79 0.57 -2.88
CA LEU A 57 -13.80 1.73 -2.01
C LEU A 57 -14.10 2.98 -2.82
N SER A 58 -14.85 3.93 -2.26
CA SER A 58 -14.97 5.25 -2.87
C SER A 58 -13.62 5.95 -2.94
N LEU A 59 -13.41 6.83 -3.93
CA LEU A 59 -12.21 7.66 -4.02
C LEU A 59 -11.96 8.49 -2.73
N VAL A 60 -13.01 8.91 -2.03
CA VAL A 60 -12.90 9.61 -0.74
C VAL A 60 -12.31 8.69 0.32
N SER A 61 -12.82 7.46 0.42
CA SER A 61 -12.33 6.45 1.35
C SER A 61 -10.87 6.10 1.09
N VAL A 62 -10.47 5.96 -0.18
CA VAL A 62 -9.06 5.73 -0.56
C VAL A 62 -8.16 6.87 -0.06
N ARG A 63 -8.56 8.13 -0.30
CA ARG A 63 -7.81 9.29 0.21
C ARG A 63 -7.72 9.32 1.73
N GLN A 64 -8.79 8.97 2.44
CA GLN A 64 -8.79 8.91 3.90
C GLN A 64 -7.88 7.81 4.44
N VAL A 65 -7.80 6.66 3.76
CA VAL A 65 -6.86 5.59 4.13
C VAL A 65 -5.42 6.04 3.89
N LEU A 66 -5.13 6.60 2.72
CA LEU A 66 -3.80 7.14 2.39
C LEU A 66 -3.38 8.25 3.35
N GLY A 67 -4.30 9.16 3.70
CA GLY A 67 -4.06 10.22 4.67
C GLY A 67 -3.61 9.66 6.02
N ARG A 68 -4.35 8.67 6.55
CA ARG A 68 -3.96 8.03 7.82
C ARG A 68 -2.64 7.27 7.75
N MET A 69 -2.37 6.61 6.62
CA MET A 69 -1.09 5.93 6.40
C MET A 69 0.07 6.92 6.28
N LEU A 70 -0.18 8.10 5.73
CA LEU A 70 0.81 9.18 5.64
C LEU A 70 1.08 9.77 7.02
N GLU A 71 0.03 10.04 7.80
CA GLU A 71 0.13 10.52 9.19
C GLU A 71 0.88 9.52 10.09
N SER A 72 0.75 8.21 9.84
CA SER A 72 1.47 7.18 10.57
C SER A 72 2.91 6.95 10.07
N GLY A 73 3.35 7.65 9.01
CA GLY A 73 4.65 7.44 8.38
C GLY A 73 4.79 6.09 7.66
N LEU A 74 3.69 5.40 7.37
CA LEU A 74 3.71 4.12 6.65
C LEU A 74 3.96 4.33 5.15
N VAL A 75 3.42 5.43 4.60
CA VAL A 75 3.59 5.85 3.21
C VAL A 75 4.13 7.27 3.13
N VAL A 76 4.72 7.61 1.99
CA VAL A 76 5.21 8.96 1.67
C VAL A 76 4.67 9.40 0.32
N PRO A 77 4.50 10.71 0.08
CA PRO A 77 4.22 11.20 -1.26
C PRO A 77 5.40 10.90 -2.19
N GLU A 78 5.11 10.46 -3.40
CA GLU A 78 6.11 10.22 -4.43
C GLU A 78 5.81 11.08 -5.68
N GLY A 79 6.79 11.89 -6.05
CA GLY A 79 6.66 12.84 -7.15
C GLY A 79 5.46 13.77 -6.99
N HIS A 80 4.81 14.10 -8.11
CA HIS A 80 3.79 15.16 -8.12
C HIS A 80 2.39 14.70 -7.68
N LYS A 81 2.07 13.38 -7.75
CA LYS A 81 0.70 12.85 -7.54
C LYS A 81 0.64 11.42 -6.98
N GLY A 82 1.77 10.83 -6.62
CA GLY A 82 1.89 9.43 -6.20
C GLY A 82 2.02 9.26 -4.69
N TYR A 83 1.87 8.01 -4.26
CA TYR A 83 2.21 7.53 -2.93
C TYR A 83 3.08 6.29 -3.06
N ALA A 84 4.12 6.22 -2.24
CA ALA A 84 5.02 5.09 -2.14
C ALA A 84 5.10 4.63 -0.69
N LEU A 85 5.66 3.44 -0.46
CA LEU A 85 6.01 3.03 0.90
C LEU A 85 7.10 3.95 1.45
N ALA A 86 7.03 4.25 2.74
CA ALA A 86 8.13 4.97 3.38
C ALA A 86 9.43 4.14 3.26
N PRO A 87 10.61 4.76 3.04
CA PRO A 87 11.85 4.03 2.78
C PRO A 87 12.20 2.97 3.83
N GLN A 88 11.93 3.24 5.10
CA GLN A 88 12.16 2.29 6.20
C GLN A 88 11.27 1.04 6.12
N ASN A 89 10.11 1.15 5.47
CA ASN A 89 9.14 0.06 5.28
C ASN A 89 9.34 -0.62 3.92
N ALA A 90 9.77 0.13 2.91
CA ALA A 90 10.16 -0.40 1.60
C ALA A 90 11.34 -1.38 1.71
N ALA A 91 12.29 -1.15 2.63
CA ALA A 91 13.38 -2.11 2.87
C ALA A 91 12.88 -3.46 3.46
N GLN A 92 11.76 -3.45 4.18
CA GLN A 92 11.15 -4.64 4.79
C GLN A 92 10.33 -5.44 3.77
N TRP A 93 9.94 -4.81 2.66
CA TRP A 93 9.33 -5.47 1.52
C TRP A 93 10.41 -5.73 0.47
N PRO A 94 10.97 -6.96 0.38
CA PRO A 94 12.01 -7.23 -0.60
C PRO A 94 11.47 -6.90 -1.98
N ARG A 95 12.29 -6.22 -2.81
CA ARG A 95 11.98 -6.14 -4.23
C ARG A 95 11.94 -7.57 -4.73
N SER A 96 10.74 -8.09 -4.96
CA SER A 96 10.57 -9.34 -5.68
C SER A 96 11.22 -9.10 -7.03
N ARG A 97 12.47 -9.53 -7.14
CA ARG A 97 13.29 -9.42 -8.34
C ARG A 97 12.42 -10.01 -9.44
N SER A 98 12.00 -9.15 -10.37
CA SER A 98 11.10 -9.51 -11.45
C SER A 98 11.54 -10.85 -12.01
N MET A 99 10.68 -11.86 -11.93
CA MET A 99 10.84 -13.06 -12.73
C MET A 99 10.57 -12.64 -14.16
N ALA A 100 11.65 -12.38 -14.89
CA ALA A 100 11.79 -12.61 -16.31
C ALA A 100 13.22 -13.09 -16.55
#